data_AF-A0A950LSP9-F1
#
_entry.id   AF-A0A950LSP9-F1
#
_cell.length_a   1.000
_cell.length_b   1.000
_cell.length_c   1.000
_cell.angle_alpha   90.00
_cell.angle_beta   90.00
_cell.angle_gamma   90.00
#
_symmetry.space_group_name_H-M   'P 1'
#
loop_
_entity.id
_entity.type
_entity.pdbx_description
1 polymer ?
#
loop_
_entity_poly.entity_id
_entity_poly.type
_entity_poly.pdbx_seq_one_letter_code
_entity_poly.pdbx_strand_id
1 'polypeptide(L)'
;MADYLAAVEGLGVTKTVHVEADVDQPYMLAETEHLLQLAAQADSPLAGIVACGRPEHDDFKSKLDKIAEDPKLKGVRRVLHTQPDELGRSRRFVGNVRQLAAYGLSFDICVLDRQLPIAINLVRACPDVTFILDHCGVPRVKERVLDPWRTHIVELSSFPNVYCKISGLVAYADPLRWTAEDLRPYVEHVLSSFGWDRVMFGSDWPVCTVSASYQKWVETLASLTEMAGAANQRKLFYENAVRVYRLA
;
A
#
# COMPACT_ATOMS: atom_id res chain seq x y z
N MET A 1 -7.10 -4.65 -17.95
CA MET A 1 -5.70 -5.15 -17.95
C MET A 1 -4.87 -4.57 -19.09
N ALA A 2 -5.39 -4.45 -20.32
CA ALA A 2 -4.64 -3.91 -21.47
C ALA A 2 -3.93 -2.57 -21.20
N ASP A 3 -4.63 -1.58 -20.62
CA ASP A 3 -4.03 -0.27 -20.31
C ASP A 3 -2.87 -0.36 -19.32
N TYR A 4 -2.99 -1.26 -18.32
CA TYR A 4 -1.92 -1.50 -17.36
C TYR A 4 -0.70 -2.13 -18.05
N LEU A 5 -0.92 -3.15 -18.89
CA LEU A 5 0.15 -3.81 -19.64
C LEU A 5 0.89 -2.83 -20.55
N ALA A 6 0.16 -1.93 -21.22
CA ALA A 6 0.76 -0.85 -22.00
C ALA A 6 1.56 0.13 -21.13
N ALA A 7 1.06 0.48 -19.94
CA ALA A 7 1.75 1.38 -19.02
C ALA A 7 3.05 0.81 -18.44
N VAL A 8 3.19 -0.52 -18.37
CA VAL A 8 4.39 -1.20 -17.82
C VAL A 8 5.29 -1.81 -18.89
N GLU A 9 4.96 -1.64 -20.17
CA GLU A 9 5.73 -2.20 -21.28
C GLU A 9 7.19 -1.74 -21.22
N GLY A 10 8.12 -2.70 -21.35
CA GLY A 10 9.56 -2.43 -21.29
C GLY A 10 10.14 -2.13 -19.90
N LEU A 11 9.32 -2.05 -18.85
CA LEU A 11 9.78 -1.72 -17.48
C LEU A 11 10.14 -2.96 -16.63
N GLY A 12 10.03 -4.17 -17.19
CA GLY A 12 10.40 -5.40 -16.50
C GLY A 12 9.48 -5.80 -15.34
N VAL A 13 8.23 -5.32 -15.33
CA VAL A 13 7.23 -5.72 -14.32
C VAL A 13 6.76 -7.13 -14.59
N THR A 14 7.17 -8.09 -13.75
CA THR A 14 6.81 -9.52 -13.91
C THR A 14 5.65 -9.96 -13.04
N LYS A 15 5.41 -9.26 -11.92
CA LYS A 15 4.32 -9.54 -10.97
C LYS A 15 3.79 -8.22 -10.42
N THR A 16 2.49 -8.18 -10.15
CA THR A 16 1.82 -7.03 -9.54
C THR A 16 0.84 -7.48 -8.46
N VAL A 17 0.59 -6.57 -7.51
CA VAL A 17 -0.44 -6.71 -6.49
C VAL A 17 -1.51 -5.68 -6.79
N HIS A 18 -2.73 -6.13 -7.04
CA HIS A 18 -3.87 -5.23 -7.13
C HIS A 18 -4.30 -4.84 -5.72
N VAL A 19 -4.69 -3.57 -5.56
CA VAL A 19 -5.24 -3.04 -4.31
C VAL A 19 -6.58 -2.40 -4.65
N GLU A 20 -7.61 -2.74 -3.87
CA GLU A 20 -8.97 -2.23 -4.03
C GLU A 20 -9.07 -0.73 -4.28
N ALA A 21 -10.03 -0.36 -5.13
CA ALA A 21 -10.19 0.98 -5.67
C ALA A 21 -11.26 1.83 -4.93
N ASP A 22 -11.54 1.53 -3.65
CA ASP A 22 -12.64 2.10 -2.86
C ASP A 22 -14.00 1.96 -3.54
N VAL A 23 -14.25 0.78 -4.13
CA VAL A 23 -15.52 0.48 -4.78
C VAL A 23 -16.70 0.65 -3.83
N ASP A 24 -17.86 1.04 -4.39
CA ASP A 24 -19.10 1.13 -3.64
C ASP A 24 -19.44 -0.21 -2.95
N GLN A 25 -19.96 -0.11 -1.72
CA GLN A 25 -20.15 -1.24 -0.82
C GLN A 25 -20.89 -2.45 -1.42
N PRO A 26 -21.94 -2.30 -2.27
CA PRO A 26 -22.61 -3.43 -2.89
C PRO A 26 -21.71 -4.27 -3.81
N TYR A 27 -20.61 -3.71 -4.32
CA TYR A 27 -19.76 -4.34 -5.34
C TYR A 27 -18.43 -4.87 -4.81
N MET A 28 -18.11 -4.72 -3.52
CA MET A 28 -16.80 -5.11 -2.95
C MET A 28 -16.42 -6.57 -3.21
N LEU A 29 -17.39 -7.49 -3.04
CA LEU A 29 -17.16 -8.91 -3.33
C LEU A 29 -16.99 -9.13 -4.84
N ALA A 30 -17.81 -8.49 -5.66
CA ALA A 30 -17.75 -8.63 -7.11
C ALA A 30 -16.43 -8.08 -7.68
N GLU A 31 -15.90 -6.97 -7.14
CA GLU A 31 -14.58 -6.44 -7.50
C GLU A 31 -13.50 -7.48 -7.20
N THR A 32 -13.50 -8.03 -5.98
CA THR A 32 -12.50 -9.01 -5.56
C THR A 32 -12.57 -10.28 -6.41
N GLU A 33 -13.76 -10.85 -6.61
CA GLU A 33 -13.99 -12.04 -7.44
C GLU A 33 -13.55 -11.81 -8.88
N HIS A 34 -13.87 -10.65 -9.46
CA HIS A 34 -13.44 -10.29 -10.81
C HIS A 34 -11.91 -10.25 -10.93
N LEU A 35 -11.22 -9.65 -9.95
CA LEU A 35 -9.76 -9.57 -9.95
C LEU A 35 -9.12 -10.94 -9.76
N LEU A 36 -9.69 -11.81 -8.92
CA LEU A 36 -9.24 -13.19 -8.74
C LEU A 36 -9.36 -13.98 -10.05
N GLN A 37 -10.48 -13.81 -10.78
CA GLN A 37 -10.66 -14.40 -12.11
C GLN A 37 -9.63 -13.89 -13.12
N LEU A 38 -9.37 -12.57 -13.16
CA LEU A 38 -8.31 -12.00 -13.99
C LEU A 38 -6.92 -12.53 -13.61
N ALA A 39 -6.68 -12.73 -12.32
CA ALA A 39 -5.41 -13.26 -11.84
C ALA A 39 -5.25 -14.75 -12.21
N ALA A 40 -6.33 -15.52 -12.33
CA ALA A 40 -6.26 -16.93 -12.72
C ALA A 40 -5.86 -17.16 -14.19
N GLN A 41 -5.84 -16.12 -15.03
CA GLN A 41 -5.40 -16.22 -16.43
C GLN A 41 -3.89 -16.47 -16.52
N ALA A 42 -3.46 -17.31 -17.46
CA ALA A 42 -2.07 -17.78 -17.58
C ALA A 42 -1.05 -16.64 -17.75
N ASP A 43 -1.40 -15.62 -18.54
CA ASP A 43 -0.52 -14.48 -18.85
C ASP A 43 -0.72 -13.29 -17.90
N SER A 44 -1.50 -13.47 -16.82
CA SER A 44 -1.81 -12.37 -15.91
C SER A 44 -0.62 -12.06 -15.00
N PRO A 45 -0.15 -10.80 -14.96
CA PRO A 45 0.87 -10.41 -14.01
C PRO A 45 0.33 -10.31 -12.57
N LEU A 46 -0.99 -10.43 -12.34
CA LEU A 46 -1.59 -10.34 -11.01
C LEU A 46 -1.20 -11.55 -10.14
N ALA A 47 -0.29 -11.31 -9.21
CA ALA A 47 0.23 -12.30 -8.27
C ALA A 47 -0.44 -12.23 -6.88
N GLY A 48 -1.10 -11.11 -6.57
CA GLY A 48 -1.81 -10.93 -5.31
C GLY A 48 -2.89 -9.85 -5.40
N ILE A 49 -3.91 -9.97 -4.55
CA ILE A 49 -5.02 -9.03 -4.43
C ILE A 49 -5.17 -8.62 -2.97
N VAL A 50 -5.29 -7.32 -2.76
CA VAL A 50 -5.72 -6.70 -1.50
C VAL A 50 -7.16 -6.25 -1.69
N ALA A 51 -8.09 -6.95 -1.04
CA ALA A 51 -9.52 -6.76 -1.24
C ALA A 51 -10.08 -5.56 -0.45
N CYS A 52 -11.20 -5.02 -0.92
CA CYS A 52 -11.96 -4.02 -0.18
C CYS A 52 -12.59 -4.66 1.08
N GLY A 53 -12.26 -4.13 2.25
CA GLY A 53 -12.86 -4.52 3.51
C GLY A 53 -13.56 -3.37 4.19
N ARG A 54 -14.63 -3.67 4.92
CA ARG A 54 -15.31 -2.71 5.80
C ARG A 54 -15.31 -3.24 7.24
N PRO A 55 -14.17 -3.15 7.97
CA PRO A 55 -14.08 -3.64 9.36
C PRO A 55 -15.06 -2.96 10.32
N GLU A 56 -15.63 -1.83 9.92
CA GLU A 56 -16.70 -1.13 10.63
C GLU A 56 -18.07 -1.85 10.60
N HIS A 57 -18.23 -2.94 9.83
CA HIS A 57 -19.51 -3.66 9.73
C HIS A 57 -19.53 -4.97 10.54
N ASP A 58 -20.73 -5.35 11.00
CA ASP A 58 -20.99 -6.63 11.69
C ASP A 58 -20.71 -7.85 10.79
N ASP A 59 -20.95 -7.72 9.49
CA ASP A 59 -20.81 -8.80 8.53
C ASP A 59 -19.39 -8.95 7.95
N PHE A 60 -18.41 -8.18 8.44
CA PHE A 60 -17.03 -8.18 7.94
C PHE A 60 -16.43 -9.58 7.84
N LYS A 61 -16.49 -10.37 8.92
CA LYS A 61 -15.95 -11.72 8.94
C LYS A 61 -16.64 -12.61 7.92
N SER A 62 -17.97 -12.59 7.87
CA SER A 62 -18.73 -13.41 6.91
C SER A 62 -18.47 -13.06 5.45
N LYS A 63 -18.13 -11.81 5.14
CA LYS A 63 -17.70 -11.41 3.79
C LYS A 63 -16.29 -11.90 3.50
N LEU A 64 -15.38 -11.78 4.47
CA LEU A 64 -14.01 -12.26 4.32
C LEU A 64 -13.97 -13.78 4.12
N ASP A 65 -14.77 -14.53 4.87
CA ASP A 65 -14.86 -16.00 4.76
C ASP A 65 -15.17 -16.48 3.33
N LYS A 66 -15.86 -15.68 2.50
CA LYS A 66 -16.20 -16.05 1.11
C LYS A 66 -15.01 -16.04 0.15
N ILE A 67 -13.98 -15.27 0.46
CA ILE A 67 -12.82 -15.04 -0.42
C ILE A 67 -11.51 -15.50 0.19
N ALA A 68 -11.50 -15.82 1.50
CA ALA A 68 -10.29 -16.11 2.27
C ALA A 68 -9.54 -17.38 1.84
N GLU A 69 -10.21 -18.33 1.19
CA GLU A 69 -9.59 -19.58 0.73
C GLU A 69 -8.74 -19.39 -0.53
N ASP A 70 -8.91 -18.28 -1.27
CA ASP A 70 -8.14 -18.07 -2.49
C ASP A 70 -6.69 -17.69 -2.16
N PRO A 71 -5.69 -18.46 -2.63
CA PRO A 71 -4.29 -18.21 -2.32
C PRO A 71 -3.77 -16.88 -2.89
N LYS A 72 -4.46 -16.24 -3.84
CA LYS A 72 -4.11 -14.92 -4.37
C LYS A 72 -4.67 -13.78 -3.53
N LEU A 73 -5.59 -14.02 -2.58
CA LEU A 73 -5.96 -13.01 -1.60
C LEU A 73 -4.83 -12.83 -0.59
N LYS A 74 -4.23 -11.64 -0.55
CA LYS A 74 -3.05 -11.37 0.28
C LYS A 74 -3.32 -10.39 1.41
N GLY A 75 -4.38 -9.59 1.30
CA GLY A 75 -4.70 -8.62 2.32
C GLY A 75 -6.08 -8.01 2.15
N VAL A 76 -6.38 -7.08 3.05
CA VAL A 76 -7.58 -6.26 3.05
C VAL A 76 -7.18 -4.81 3.23
N ARG A 77 -7.86 -3.89 2.56
CA ARG A 77 -7.67 -2.44 2.74
C ARG A 77 -9.00 -1.78 3.08
N ARG A 78 -8.90 -0.68 3.82
CA ARG A 78 -9.96 0.32 3.93
C ARG A 78 -9.36 1.70 3.73
N VAL A 79 -9.85 2.42 2.73
CA VAL A 79 -9.56 3.84 2.54
C VAL A 79 -10.19 4.67 3.67
N LEU A 80 -9.37 5.16 4.61
CA LEU A 80 -9.81 5.98 5.76
C LEU A 80 -9.70 7.47 5.50
N HIS A 81 -8.94 7.90 4.48
CA HIS A 81 -8.72 9.33 4.19
C HIS A 81 -9.98 10.10 3.77
N THR A 82 -11.03 9.39 3.37
CA THR A 82 -12.34 9.93 2.96
C THR A 82 -13.41 9.74 4.03
N GLN A 83 -13.06 9.14 5.16
CA GLN A 83 -14.00 8.76 6.21
C GLN A 83 -13.80 9.62 7.48
N PRO A 84 -14.83 9.72 8.36
CA PRO A 84 -14.64 10.28 9.69
C PRO A 84 -13.57 9.51 10.46
N ASP A 85 -12.70 10.24 11.17
CA ASP A 85 -11.59 9.68 11.96
C ASP A 85 -12.08 8.61 12.98
N GLU A 86 -13.31 8.74 13.45
CA GLU A 86 -13.92 7.90 14.47
C GLU A 86 -14.15 6.46 14.00
N LEU A 87 -14.29 6.26 12.69
CA LEU A 87 -14.47 4.94 12.09
C LEU A 87 -13.27 4.03 12.41
N GLY A 88 -12.06 4.53 12.14
CA GLY A 88 -10.81 3.80 12.38
C GLY A 88 -10.44 3.65 13.87
N ARG A 89 -11.07 4.45 14.75
CA ARG A 89 -10.89 4.38 16.21
C ARG A 89 -11.89 3.44 16.89
N SER A 90 -12.94 3.03 16.19
CA SER A 90 -14.01 2.24 16.79
C SER A 90 -13.52 0.87 17.25
N ARG A 91 -14.03 0.39 18.40
CA ARG A 91 -13.69 -0.94 18.94
C ARG A 91 -13.98 -2.06 17.95
N ARG A 92 -15.06 -1.91 17.18
CA ARG A 92 -15.47 -2.85 16.14
C ARG A 92 -14.45 -2.93 15.03
N PHE A 93 -14.04 -1.78 14.49
CA PHE A 93 -13.03 -1.72 13.43
C PHE A 93 -11.73 -2.42 13.87
N VAL A 94 -11.21 -2.05 15.05
CA VAL A 94 -10.00 -2.67 15.60
C VAL A 94 -10.17 -4.18 15.84
N GLY A 95 -11.32 -4.59 16.40
CA GLY A 95 -11.62 -6.00 16.64
C GLY A 95 -11.72 -6.85 15.37
N ASN A 96 -12.26 -6.27 14.30
CA ASN A 96 -12.38 -6.92 12.99
C ASN A 96 -11.02 -6.97 12.25
N VAL A 97 -10.21 -5.91 12.30
CA VAL A 97 -8.84 -5.93 11.75
C VAL A 97 -7.99 -7.00 12.45
N ARG A 98 -8.12 -7.17 13.77
CA ARG A 98 -7.35 -8.19 14.52
C ARG A 98 -7.58 -9.61 14.01
N GLN A 99 -8.77 -9.91 13.50
CA GLN A 99 -9.10 -11.25 12.99
C GLN A 99 -8.29 -11.64 11.75
N LEU A 100 -7.75 -10.67 11.00
CA LEU A 100 -6.95 -10.92 9.80
C LEU A 100 -5.70 -11.78 10.05
N ALA A 101 -5.16 -11.73 11.28
CA ALA A 101 -4.04 -12.57 11.69
C ALA A 101 -4.34 -14.07 11.54
N ALA A 102 -5.58 -14.50 11.85
CA ALA A 102 -5.98 -15.91 11.74
C ALA A 102 -6.07 -16.39 10.28
N TYR A 103 -6.23 -15.47 9.33
CA TYR A 103 -6.25 -15.76 7.90
C TYR A 103 -4.86 -15.60 7.25
N GLY A 104 -3.86 -15.09 7.98
CA GLY A 104 -2.56 -14.73 7.40
C GLY A 104 -2.63 -13.58 6.38
N LEU A 105 -3.65 -12.72 6.47
CA LEU A 105 -3.87 -11.59 5.58
C LEU A 105 -3.26 -10.31 6.15
N SER A 106 -2.71 -9.46 5.28
CA SER A 106 -2.27 -8.11 5.68
C SER A 106 -3.45 -7.14 5.81
N PHE A 107 -3.23 -6.06 6.56
CA PHE A 107 -4.07 -4.88 6.48
C PHE A 107 -3.30 -3.69 5.90
N ASP A 108 -3.75 -3.21 4.75
CA ASP A 108 -3.15 -2.06 4.07
C ASP A 108 -3.79 -0.77 4.61
N ILE A 109 -2.96 0.10 5.18
CA ILE A 109 -3.38 1.32 5.89
C ILE A 109 -3.34 2.49 4.92
N CYS A 110 -4.51 3.00 4.54
CA CYS A 110 -4.65 4.20 3.72
C CYS A 110 -5.25 5.36 4.54
N VAL A 111 -4.39 6.27 4.98
CA VAL A 111 -4.71 7.42 5.84
C VAL A 111 -3.98 8.67 5.35
N LEU A 112 -4.48 9.86 5.69
CA LEU A 112 -3.74 11.11 5.53
C LEU A 112 -2.63 11.27 6.58
N ASP A 113 -1.67 12.17 6.35
CA ASP A 113 -0.63 12.54 7.32
C ASP A 113 -1.21 12.86 8.72
N ARG A 114 -2.28 13.67 8.77
CA ARG A 114 -2.99 14.05 10.02
C ARG A 114 -3.63 12.86 10.74
N GLN A 115 -3.88 11.76 10.03
CA GLN A 115 -4.56 10.56 10.54
C GLN A 115 -3.56 9.46 10.96
N LEU A 116 -2.25 9.65 10.79
CA LEU A 116 -1.25 8.68 11.24
C LEU A 116 -1.36 8.26 12.72
N PRO A 117 -1.78 9.12 13.67
CA PRO A 117 -2.06 8.68 15.04
C PRO A 117 -3.14 7.58 15.14
N ILE A 118 -4.10 7.52 14.20
CA ILE A 118 -5.12 6.47 14.14
C ILE A 118 -4.46 5.15 13.72
N ALA A 119 -3.61 5.19 12.69
CA ALA A 119 -2.86 4.03 12.23
C ALA A 119 -1.94 3.45 13.32
N ILE A 120 -1.22 4.31 14.04
CA ILE A 120 -0.35 3.93 15.17
C ILE A 120 -1.14 3.17 16.24
N ASN A 121 -2.30 3.68 16.63
CA ASN A 121 -3.15 3.03 17.62
C ASN A 121 -3.71 1.69 17.15
N LEU A 122 -4.07 1.59 15.87
CA LEU A 122 -4.52 0.33 15.25
C LEU A 122 -3.42 -0.73 15.27
N VAL A 123 -2.21 -0.36 14.81
CA VAL A 123 -1.04 -1.26 14.79
C VAL A 123 -0.73 -1.76 16.21
N ARG A 124 -0.68 -0.84 17.18
CA ARG A 124 -0.43 -1.17 18.59
C ARG A 124 -1.47 -2.14 19.16
N ALA A 125 -2.73 -2.04 18.72
CA ALA A 125 -3.81 -2.89 19.20
C ALA A 125 -3.88 -4.28 18.52
N CYS A 126 -3.13 -4.49 17.44
CA CYS A 126 -3.18 -5.68 16.60
C CYS A 126 -1.77 -6.20 16.26
N PRO A 127 -0.93 -6.54 17.25
CA PRO A 127 0.49 -6.86 17.02
C PRO A 127 0.74 -8.08 16.11
N ASP A 128 -0.23 -8.99 16.01
CA ASP A 128 -0.14 -10.21 15.19
C ASP A 128 -0.56 -9.99 13.72
N VAL A 129 -1.10 -8.81 13.37
CA VAL A 129 -1.49 -8.47 12.01
C VAL A 129 -0.30 -7.85 11.29
N THR A 130 -0.03 -8.27 10.05
CA THR A 130 0.93 -7.59 9.18
C THR A 130 0.28 -6.33 8.61
N PHE A 131 0.89 -5.18 8.85
CA PHE A 131 0.40 -3.90 8.35
C PHE A 131 1.29 -3.35 7.24
N ILE A 132 0.66 -2.73 6.26
CA ILE A 132 1.36 -2.11 5.13
C ILE A 132 0.89 -0.67 5.05
N LEU A 133 1.75 0.27 5.42
CA LEU A 133 1.49 1.70 5.30
C LEU A 133 1.52 2.08 3.82
N ASP A 134 0.37 2.52 3.30
CA ASP A 134 0.28 2.98 1.92
C ASP A 134 0.88 4.37 1.76
N HIS A 135 1.47 4.61 0.59
CA HIS A 135 1.86 5.93 0.09
C HIS A 135 2.72 6.75 1.06
N CYS A 136 3.61 6.08 1.80
CA CYS A 136 4.40 6.71 2.87
C CYS A 136 3.56 7.43 3.93
N GLY A 137 2.28 7.08 4.13
CA GLY A 137 1.38 7.82 5.02
C GLY A 137 0.91 9.16 4.46
N VAL A 138 0.88 9.30 3.13
CA VAL A 138 0.37 10.47 2.39
C VAL A 138 0.91 11.80 2.93
N PRO A 139 2.24 12.01 2.91
CA PRO A 139 2.80 13.28 3.33
C PRO A 139 2.35 14.44 2.43
N ARG A 140 2.40 15.65 2.96
CA ARG A 140 2.10 16.91 2.25
C ARG A 140 3.27 17.35 1.37
N VAL A 141 3.52 16.58 0.31
CA VAL A 141 4.66 16.75 -0.61
C VAL A 141 4.62 18.12 -1.30
N LYS A 142 3.48 18.50 -1.87
CA LYS A 142 3.28 19.79 -2.54
C LYS A 142 3.62 20.98 -1.64
N GLU A 143 3.23 20.93 -0.37
CA GLU A 143 3.48 21.97 0.62
C GLU A 143 4.89 21.89 1.22
N ARG A 144 5.67 20.86 0.87
CA ARG A 144 7.02 20.59 1.41
C ARG A 144 7.03 20.46 2.94
N VAL A 145 5.97 19.88 3.51
CA VAL A 145 5.84 19.72 4.96
C VAL A 145 6.25 18.32 5.40
N LEU A 146 7.29 18.26 6.24
CA LEU A 146 7.82 17.01 6.80
C LEU A 146 7.30 16.69 8.20
N ASP A 147 6.96 17.70 9.01
CA ASP A 147 6.51 17.47 10.39
C ASP A 147 5.02 17.82 10.56
N PRO A 148 4.28 17.07 11.38
CA PRO A 148 4.72 15.98 12.27
C PRO A 148 4.88 14.61 11.60
N TRP A 149 4.65 14.51 10.29
CA TRP A 149 4.71 13.26 9.52
C TRP A 149 5.96 12.41 9.82
N ARG A 150 7.15 13.01 9.84
CA ARG A 150 8.41 12.30 10.14
C ARG A 150 8.37 11.58 11.48
N THR A 151 7.84 12.22 12.52
CA THR A 151 7.75 11.66 13.86
C THR A 151 6.83 10.44 13.86
N HIS A 152 5.69 10.52 13.17
CA HIS A 152 4.77 9.39 13.05
C HIS A 152 5.34 8.23 12.22
N ILE A 153 6.14 8.52 11.18
CA ILE A 153 6.87 7.49 10.44
C ILE A 153 7.89 6.77 11.31
N VAL A 154 8.64 7.50 12.14
CA VAL A 154 9.57 6.87 13.10
C VAL A 154 8.81 5.97 14.06
N GLU A 155 7.69 6.43 14.63
CA GLU A 155 6.87 5.62 15.53
C GLU A 155 6.31 4.37 14.83
N LEU A 156 5.73 4.50 13.64
CA LEU A 156 5.22 3.36 12.86
C LEU A 156 6.33 2.36 12.52
N SER A 157 7.52 2.85 12.16
CA SER A 157 8.66 2.01 11.83
C SER A 157 9.22 1.26 13.05
N SER A 158 8.91 1.68 14.28
CA SER A 158 9.33 0.96 15.49
C SER A 158 8.59 -0.38 15.68
N PHE A 159 7.43 -0.55 15.03
CA PHE A 159 6.66 -1.79 15.08
C PHE A 159 7.19 -2.80 14.05
N PRO A 160 7.62 -4.01 14.45
CA PRO A 160 8.23 -4.98 13.53
C PRO A 160 7.26 -5.55 12.49
N ASN A 161 5.95 -5.51 12.79
CA ASN A 161 4.88 -5.97 11.91
C ASN A 161 4.38 -4.90 10.92
N VAL A 162 5.04 -3.75 10.82
CA VAL A 162 4.70 -2.67 9.87
C VAL A 162 5.74 -2.58 8.76
N TYR A 163 5.24 -2.56 7.53
CA TYR A 163 5.96 -2.34 6.29
C TYR A 163 5.46 -1.05 5.63
N CYS A 164 6.24 -0.46 4.72
CA CYS A 164 5.86 0.77 4.03
C CYS A 164 5.96 0.62 2.52
N LYS A 165 4.93 1.07 1.80
CA LYS A 165 5.03 1.29 0.36
C LYS A 165 5.60 2.67 0.08
N ILE A 166 6.70 2.72 -0.68
CA ILE A 166 7.14 3.94 -1.36
C ILE A 166 6.32 4.04 -2.65
N SER A 167 5.16 4.65 -2.52
CA SER A 167 4.15 4.82 -3.56
C SER A 167 3.41 6.15 -3.39
N GLY A 168 2.57 6.55 -4.35
CA GLY A 168 1.65 7.68 -4.24
C GLY A 168 2.29 9.08 -4.10
N LEU A 169 3.58 9.21 -3.78
CA LEU A 169 4.24 10.51 -3.52
C LEU A 169 4.08 11.49 -4.68
N VAL A 170 4.22 11.00 -5.92
CA VAL A 170 4.02 11.84 -7.12
C VAL A 170 2.60 12.40 -7.21
N ALA A 171 1.57 11.63 -6.84
CA ALA A 171 0.18 12.08 -6.90
C ALA A 171 -0.13 13.24 -5.92
N TYR A 172 0.67 13.37 -4.86
CA TYR A 172 0.56 14.45 -3.86
C TYR A 172 1.60 15.56 -4.04
N ALA A 173 2.44 15.48 -5.07
CA ALA A 173 3.39 16.52 -5.43
C ALA A 173 2.73 17.63 -6.29
N ASP A 174 3.49 18.68 -6.62
CA ASP A 174 3.02 19.66 -7.60
C ASP A 174 2.81 19.00 -8.97
N PRO A 175 1.59 18.99 -9.54
CA PRO A 175 1.28 18.17 -10.71
C PRO A 175 2.02 18.60 -11.98
N LEU A 176 2.56 19.82 -12.04
CA LEU A 176 3.20 20.36 -13.24
C LEU A 176 4.71 20.49 -13.11
N ARG A 177 5.24 20.65 -11.90
CA ARG A 177 6.62 21.11 -11.69
C ARG A 177 7.45 20.28 -10.72
N TRP A 178 6.92 19.17 -10.19
CA TRP A 178 7.67 18.34 -9.26
C TRP A 178 8.96 17.79 -9.89
N THR A 179 10.00 17.67 -9.06
CA THR A 179 11.30 17.08 -9.38
C THR A 179 11.64 15.94 -8.42
N ALA A 180 12.64 15.11 -8.75
CA ALA A 180 13.11 14.06 -7.85
C ALA A 180 13.52 14.62 -6.47
N GLU A 181 14.11 15.82 -6.43
CA GLU A 181 14.53 16.51 -5.20
C GLU A 181 13.35 16.91 -4.30
N ASP A 182 12.15 17.15 -4.86
CA ASP A 182 10.95 17.39 -4.06
C ASP A 182 10.49 16.13 -3.31
N LEU A 183 10.82 14.94 -3.84
CA LEU A 183 10.43 13.65 -3.27
C LEU A 183 11.51 13.07 -2.35
N ARG A 184 12.78 13.41 -2.60
CA ARG A 184 13.96 12.90 -1.90
C ARG A 184 13.80 12.93 -0.36
N PRO A 185 13.39 14.03 0.29
CA PRO A 185 13.29 14.07 1.76
C PRO A 185 12.32 13.03 2.33
N TYR A 186 11.26 12.70 1.61
CA TYR A 186 10.25 11.72 2.03
C TYR A 186 10.75 10.30 1.82
N VAL A 187 11.34 10.03 0.66
CA VAL A 187 11.94 8.73 0.32
C VAL A 187 13.06 8.38 1.31
N GLU A 188 14.01 9.29 1.53
CA GLU A 188 15.14 9.09 2.44
C GLU A 188 14.69 8.91 3.90
N HIS A 189 13.67 9.66 4.34
CA HIS A 189 13.12 9.51 5.69
C HIS A 189 12.45 8.14 5.90
N VAL A 190 11.67 7.66 4.93
CA VAL A 190 11.07 6.32 4.98
C VAL A 190 12.13 5.23 4.97
N LEU A 191 13.12 5.34 4.07
CA LEU A 191 14.22 4.36 3.97
C LEU A 191 15.04 4.29 5.26
N SER A 192 15.40 5.44 5.85
CA SER A 192 16.17 5.49 7.10
C SER A 192 15.38 4.99 8.31
N SER A 193 14.05 5.19 8.34
CA SER A 193 13.19 4.76 9.45
C SER A 193 12.87 3.26 9.39
N PHE A 194 12.39 2.76 8.24
CA PHE A 194 11.97 1.37 8.10
C PHE A 194 13.13 0.41 7.85
N GLY A 195 14.18 0.89 7.19
CA GLY A 195 15.24 0.06 6.64
C GLY A 195 14.83 -0.66 5.34
N TRP A 196 15.83 -1.11 4.59
CA TRP A 196 15.66 -1.71 3.26
C TRP A 196 14.86 -3.01 3.25
N ASP A 197 14.73 -3.71 4.37
CA ASP A 197 13.97 -4.95 4.49
C ASP A 197 12.48 -4.74 4.76
N ARG A 198 12.02 -3.49 4.94
CA ARG A 198 10.62 -3.19 5.27
C ARG A 198 9.95 -2.16 4.35
N VAL A 199 10.60 -1.85 3.23
CA VAL A 199 10.08 -0.95 2.21
C VAL A 199 9.81 -1.69 0.91
N MET A 200 8.79 -1.30 0.17
CA MET A 200 8.53 -1.83 -1.16
C MET A 200 8.01 -0.73 -2.10
N PHE A 201 8.29 -0.85 -3.39
CA PHE A 201 7.73 0.01 -4.40
C PHE A 201 6.23 -0.26 -4.60
N GLY A 202 5.47 0.80 -4.83
CA GLY A 202 4.15 0.69 -5.46
C GLY A 202 3.98 1.82 -6.47
N SER A 203 3.46 1.51 -7.65
CA SER A 203 3.23 2.53 -8.67
C SER A 203 2.08 3.45 -8.30
N ASP A 204 1.07 2.92 -7.59
CA ASP A 204 -0.22 3.59 -7.41
C ASP A 204 -0.90 3.92 -8.76
N TRP A 205 -0.64 3.11 -9.79
CA TRP A 205 -1.29 3.28 -11.09
C TRP A 205 -2.77 2.87 -11.00
N PRO A 206 -3.70 3.63 -11.60
CA PRO A 206 -3.47 4.79 -12.47
C PRO A 206 -3.39 6.14 -11.75
N VAL A 207 -3.55 6.21 -10.43
CA VAL A 207 -3.53 7.48 -9.65
C VAL A 207 -2.23 8.27 -9.84
N CYS A 208 -1.08 7.60 -9.97
CA CYS A 208 0.19 8.27 -10.24
C CYS A 208 0.16 9.17 -11.51
N THR A 209 -0.72 8.85 -12.48
CA THR A 209 -0.89 9.60 -13.73
C THR A 209 -1.45 11.01 -13.56
N VAL A 210 -1.90 11.36 -12.36
CA VAL A 210 -2.22 12.75 -11.99
C VAL A 210 -1.01 13.68 -12.21
N SER A 211 0.22 13.18 -12.06
CA SER A 211 1.44 14.00 -12.20
C SER A 211 2.63 13.27 -12.85
N ALA A 212 2.53 11.96 -13.09
CA ALA A 212 3.63 11.15 -13.62
C ALA A 212 3.13 9.92 -14.40
N SER A 213 3.77 9.61 -15.53
CA SER A 213 3.63 8.26 -16.11
C SER A 213 4.19 7.21 -15.15
N TYR A 214 3.78 5.95 -15.31
CA TYR A 214 4.36 4.82 -14.55
C TYR A 214 5.88 4.82 -14.69
N GLN A 215 6.38 4.91 -15.94
CA GLN A 215 7.80 4.94 -16.27
C GLN A 215 8.52 6.08 -15.53
N LYS A 216 8.02 7.32 -15.62
CA LYS A 216 8.64 8.47 -14.95
C LYS A 216 8.74 8.22 -13.44
N TRP A 217 7.72 7.62 -12.83
CA TRP A 217 7.74 7.33 -11.40
C TRP A 217 8.78 6.27 -11.03
N VAL A 218 8.83 5.14 -11.75
CA VAL A 218 9.85 4.10 -11.56
C VAL A 218 11.26 4.64 -11.72
N GLU A 219 11.53 5.37 -12.80
CA GLU A 219 12.86 5.91 -13.10
C GLU A 219 13.30 6.92 -12.05
N THR A 220 12.36 7.76 -11.58
CA THR A 220 12.63 8.71 -10.49
C THR A 220 13.04 7.99 -9.21
N LEU A 221 12.28 6.99 -8.77
CA LEU A 221 12.60 6.27 -7.54
C LEU A 221 13.90 5.45 -7.69
N ALA A 222 14.14 4.88 -8.86
CA ALA A 222 15.39 4.18 -9.16
C ALA A 222 16.60 5.14 -9.05
N SER A 223 16.51 6.34 -9.64
CA SER A 223 17.54 7.38 -9.53
C SER A 223 17.76 7.83 -8.08
N LEU A 224 16.69 8.06 -7.31
CA LEU A 224 16.80 8.45 -5.90
C LEU A 224 17.48 7.39 -5.02
N THR A 225 17.46 6.13 -5.44
CA THR A 225 17.99 4.98 -4.69
C THR A 225 19.24 4.35 -5.31
N GLU A 226 19.77 4.92 -6.38
CA GLU A 226 20.92 4.38 -7.14
C GLU A 226 22.13 4.15 -6.24
N MET A 227 22.47 5.14 -5.41
CA MET A 227 23.63 5.10 -4.50
C MET A 227 23.50 4.03 -3.41
N ALA A 228 22.31 3.47 -3.17
CA ALA A 228 22.12 2.39 -2.21
C ALA A 228 22.57 1.01 -2.76
N GLY A 229 22.83 0.92 -4.07
CA GLY A 229 23.32 -0.29 -4.73
C GLY A 229 22.23 -1.29 -5.11
N ALA A 230 22.58 -2.19 -6.03
CA ALA A 230 21.65 -3.12 -6.65
C ALA A 230 20.95 -4.08 -5.66
N ALA A 231 21.59 -4.45 -4.57
CA ALA A 231 20.98 -5.32 -3.55
C ALA A 231 19.79 -4.65 -2.85
N ASN A 232 19.93 -3.37 -2.50
CA ASN A 232 18.87 -2.60 -1.85
C ASN A 232 17.73 -2.25 -2.81
N GLN A 233 18.05 -1.92 -4.07
CA GLN A 233 17.03 -1.73 -5.09
C GLN A 233 16.25 -3.03 -5.36
N ARG A 234 16.92 -4.19 -5.37
CA ARG A 234 16.24 -5.49 -5.52
C ARG A 234 15.25 -5.76 -4.38
N LYS A 235 15.60 -5.39 -3.15
CA LYS A 235 14.66 -5.45 -2.01
C LYS A 235 13.45 -4.55 -2.23
N LEU A 236 13.69 -3.28 -2.60
CA LEU A 236 12.65 -2.27 -2.79
C LEU A 236 11.68 -2.62 -3.94
N PHE A 237 12.20 -3.00 -5.10
CA PHE A 237 11.38 -3.21 -6.31
C PHE A 237 10.84 -4.63 -6.45
N TYR A 238 11.33 -5.61 -5.67
CA TYR A 238 10.98 -7.01 -5.89
C TYR A 238 10.86 -7.85 -4.60
N GLU A 239 11.96 -8.12 -3.90
CA GLU A 239 12.01 -9.20 -2.90
C GLU A 239 11.07 -8.96 -1.71
N ASN A 240 10.94 -7.71 -1.27
CA ASN A 240 10.08 -7.40 -0.13
C ASN A 240 8.60 -7.57 -0.46
N ALA A 241 8.15 -7.17 -1.65
CA ALA A 241 6.76 -7.39 -2.05
C ALA A 241 6.44 -8.89 -2.13
N VAL A 242 7.35 -9.70 -2.70
CA VAL A 242 7.20 -11.17 -2.76
C VAL A 242 7.07 -11.76 -1.36
N ARG A 243 7.98 -11.40 -0.44
CA ARG A 243 7.99 -11.93 0.92
C ARG A 243 6.78 -11.46 1.74
N VAL A 244 6.48 -10.15 1.73
CA VAL A 244 5.46 -9.55 2.61
C VAL A 244 4.05 -9.91 2.15
N TYR A 245 3.80 -10.02 0.85
CA TYR A 245 2.51 -10.49 0.32
C TYR A 245 2.45 -12.00 0.05
N ARG A 246 3.51 -12.76 0.35
CA ARG A 246 3.56 -14.22 0.15
C ARG A 246 3.25 -14.61 -1.30
N LEU A 247 3.83 -13.89 -2.26
CA LEU A 247 3.55 -14.10 -3.69
C LEU A 247 4.21 -15.40 -4.17
N ALA A 248 3.44 -16.26 -4.84
CA ALA A 248 3.95 -17.44 -5.56
C ALA A 248 4.60 -17.00 -6.86
#